data_AF-A0A524PAY6-F1
#
_entry.id   AF-A0A524PAY6-F1
#
_cell.length_a   1.000
_cell.length_b   1.000
_cell.length_c   1.000
_cell.angle_alpha   90.00
_cell.angle_beta   90.00
_cell.angle_gamma   90.00
#
_symmetry.space_group_name_H-M   'P 1'
#
loop_
_entity.id
_entity.type
_entity.pdbx_description
1 polymer ?
#
loop_
_entity_poly.entity_id
_entity_poly.type
_entity_poly.pdbx_seq_one_letter_code
_entity_poly.pdbx_strand_id
1 'polypeptide(L)'
;NDASETAAIKSVFGDHAYKLAVSSTKSMTGHLLGGAGALESIFCILALRDSILPPTINYQTPDPACDLDYVPNQARPAKIATAMKNSFGFGGHNATLIFSKPVE
;
A
#
# COMPACT_ATOMS: atom_id res chain seq x y z
N ASN A 1 -7.70 6.18 -9.89
CA ASN A 1 -6.38 5.64 -9.48
C ASN A 1 -6.56 4.28 -8.82
N ASP A 2 -7.35 4.22 -7.75
CA ASP A 2 -7.48 3.04 -6.88
C ASP A 2 -7.91 1.76 -7.61
N ALA A 3 -8.92 1.84 -8.48
CA ALA A 3 -9.33 0.69 -9.32
C ALA A 3 -8.24 0.26 -10.30
N SER A 4 -7.50 1.23 -10.90
CA SER A 4 -6.39 0.94 -11.81
C SER A 4 -5.22 0.28 -11.08
N GLU A 5 -4.89 0.74 -9.88
CA GLU A 5 -3.85 0.16 -9.04
C GLU A 5 -4.25 -1.24 -8.54
N THR A 6 -5.51 -1.43 -8.16
CA THR A 6 -6.06 -2.76 -7.84
C THR A 6 -5.93 -3.72 -9.03
N ALA A 7 -6.32 -3.28 -10.23
CA ALA A 7 -6.17 -4.07 -11.45
C ALA A 7 -4.69 -4.38 -11.76
N ALA A 8 -3.78 -3.43 -11.54
CA ALA A 8 -2.35 -3.64 -11.72
C ALA A 8 -1.78 -4.67 -10.73
N ILE A 9 -2.17 -4.59 -9.45
CA ILE A 9 -1.78 -5.58 -8.42
C ILE A 9 -2.28 -6.98 -8.83
N LYS A 10 -3.55 -7.11 -9.23
CA LYS A 10 -4.11 -8.39 -9.71
C LYS A 10 -3.40 -8.92 -10.95
N SER A 11 -3.05 -8.05 -11.90
CA SER A 11 -2.31 -8.40 -13.10
C SER A 11 -0.93 -9.00 -12.78
N VAL A 12 -0.21 -8.42 -11.81
CA VAL A 12 1.15 -8.85 -11.45
C VAL A 12 1.14 -10.09 -10.54
N PHE A 13 0.22 -10.14 -9.57
CA PHE A 13 0.23 -11.16 -8.52
C PHE A 13 -0.80 -12.29 -8.74
N GLY A 14 -1.71 -12.17 -9.70
CA GLY A 14 -2.79 -13.14 -9.93
C GLY A 14 -3.58 -13.42 -8.64
N ASP A 15 -3.86 -14.68 -8.36
CA ASP A 15 -4.59 -15.12 -7.16
C ASP A 15 -3.88 -14.73 -5.85
N HIS A 16 -2.56 -14.51 -5.89
CA HIS A 16 -1.83 -14.06 -4.70
C HIS A 16 -2.22 -12.64 -4.27
N ALA A 17 -2.77 -11.82 -5.17
CA ALA A 17 -3.23 -10.46 -4.86
C ALA A 17 -4.21 -10.44 -3.67
N TYR A 18 -5.10 -11.43 -3.58
CA TYR A 18 -6.09 -11.56 -2.51
C TYR A 18 -5.51 -12.00 -1.15
N LYS A 19 -4.21 -12.34 -1.11
CA LYS A 19 -3.46 -12.62 0.12
C LYS A 19 -2.61 -11.44 0.58
N LEU A 20 -2.48 -10.40 -0.24
CA LEU A 20 -1.73 -9.21 0.08
C LEU A 20 -2.59 -8.28 0.97
N ALA A 21 -1.94 -7.64 1.93
CA ALA A 21 -2.49 -6.47 2.60
C ALA A 21 -2.06 -5.21 1.84
N VAL A 22 -3.02 -4.40 1.43
CA VAL A 22 -2.82 -3.14 0.72
C VAL A 22 -3.30 -2.02 1.64
N SER A 23 -2.65 -0.85 1.64
CA SER A 23 -3.16 0.30 2.40
C SER A 23 -2.74 1.60 1.75
N SER A 24 -3.52 2.66 1.96
CA SER A 24 -3.17 4.01 1.53
C SER A 24 -3.03 4.94 2.73
N THR A 25 -1.80 5.30 3.08
CA THR A 25 -1.54 6.27 4.17
C THR A 25 -1.97 7.69 3.80
N LYS A 26 -2.23 7.97 2.51
CA LYS A 26 -2.86 9.23 2.06
C LYS A 26 -4.25 9.43 2.65
N SER A 27 -4.92 8.37 3.09
CA SER A 27 -6.18 8.47 3.85
C SER A 27 -6.04 9.32 5.13
N MET A 28 -4.83 9.39 5.70
CA MET A 28 -4.49 10.20 6.87
C MET A 28 -3.70 11.45 6.52
N THR A 29 -2.73 11.34 5.61
CA THR A 29 -1.77 12.41 5.33
C THR A 29 -2.18 13.34 4.19
N GLY A 30 -3.23 12.99 3.45
CA GLY A 30 -3.52 13.60 2.16
C GLY A 30 -2.43 13.30 1.12
N HIS A 31 -2.55 13.93 -0.06
CA HIS A 31 -1.60 13.74 -1.15
C HIS A 31 -0.57 14.87 -1.21
N LEU A 32 0.67 14.56 -0.79
CA LEU A 32 1.80 15.50 -0.73
C LEU A 32 2.58 15.66 -2.04
N LEU A 33 1.95 15.36 -3.20
CA LEU A 33 2.60 15.36 -4.52
C LEU A 33 3.94 14.58 -4.48
N GLY A 34 5.04 15.21 -4.91
CA GLY A 34 6.37 14.60 -4.88
C GLY A 34 6.84 14.18 -3.48
N GLY A 35 6.38 14.84 -2.42
CA GLY A 35 6.69 14.49 -1.04
C GLY A 35 6.07 13.17 -0.57
N ALA A 36 4.99 12.71 -1.22
CA ALA A 36 4.33 11.45 -0.86
C ALA A 36 5.26 10.25 -1.07
N GLY A 37 6.12 10.29 -2.10
CA GLY A 37 7.09 9.24 -2.39
C GLY A 37 7.98 8.89 -1.20
N ALA A 38 8.61 9.90 -0.61
CA ALA A 38 9.52 9.75 0.52
C ALA A 38 8.76 9.35 1.81
N LEU A 39 7.66 10.03 2.12
CA LEU A 39 6.91 9.79 3.35
C LEU A 39 6.34 8.37 3.41
N GLU A 40 5.76 7.89 2.31
CA GLU A 40 5.19 6.54 2.24
C GLU A 40 6.28 5.45 2.28
N SER A 41 7.48 5.75 1.78
CA SER A 41 8.63 4.85 1.91
C SER A 41 9.05 4.71 3.37
N ILE A 42 9.05 5.80 4.14
CA ILE A 42 9.30 5.78 5.59
C ILE A 42 8.24 4.91 6.28
N PHE A 43 6.96 5.06 5.94
CA PHE A 43 5.90 4.22 6.52
C PHE A 43 6.06 2.73 6.18
N CYS A 44 6.51 2.38 4.97
CA CYS A 44 6.82 0.98 4.63
C CYS A 44 7.95 0.42 5.50
N ILE A 45 9.01 1.20 5.73
CA ILE A 45 10.14 0.80 6.60
C ILE A 45 9.68 0.65 8.05
N LEU A 46 8.87 1.59 8.56
CA LEU A 46 8.31 1.50 9.91
C LEU A 46 7.36 0.31 10.07
N ALA A 47 6.52 0.03 9.07
CA ALA A 47 5.65 -1.14 9.06
C ALA A 47 6.46 -2.44 9.16
N LEU A 48 7.56 -2.55 8.39
CA LEU A 48 8.50 -3.66 8.50
C LEU A 48 9.10 -3.74 9.92
N ARG A 49 9.66 -2.65 10.43
CA ARG A 49 10.30 -2.59 11.76
C ARG A 49 9.34 -3.02 12.87
N ASP A 50 8.15 -2.41 12.89
CA ASP A 50 7.19 -2.52 13.99
C ASP A 50 6.22 -3.70 13.81
N SER A 51 6.23 -4.34 12.63
CA SER A 51 5.34 -5.47 12.31
C SER A 51 3.85 -5.10 12.44
N ILE A 52 3.51 -3.90 11.96
CA ILE A 52 2.15 -3.34 11.97
C ILE A 52 1.81 -2.83 10.56
N LEU A 53 0.65 -3.24 10.05
CA LEU A 53 0.06 -2.71 8.82
C LEU A 53 -0.69 -1.40 9.14
N PRO A 54 -0.32 -0.27 8.51
CA PRO A 54 -1.07 0.97 8.68
C PRO A 54 -2.46 0.84 8.03
N PRO A 55 -3.50 1.46 8.60
CA PRO A 55 -4.85 1.38 8.05
C PRO A 55 -5.05 2.32 6.87
N THR A 56 -6.02 1.98 6.03
CA THR A 56 -6.72 2.96 5.19
C THR A 56 -7.91 3.48 5.99
N ILE A 57 -7.81 4.69 6.56
CA ILE A 57 -8.92 5.28 7.33
C ILE A 57 -10.03 5.80 6.42
N ASN A 58 -11.20 6.08 6.99
CA ASN A 58 -12.39 6.55 6.28
C ASN A 58 -12.96 5.53 5.27
N TYR A 59 -12.64 4.25 5.41
CA TYR A 59 -13.17 3.19 4.56
C TYR A 59 -14.59 2.80 5.04
N GLN A 60 -15.62 3.16 4.28
CA GLN A 60 -17.03 2.99 4.69
C GLN A 60 -17.78 2.02 3.78
N THR A 61 -17.70 2.24 2.46
CA THR A 61 -18.46 1.49 1.46
C THR A 61 -17.48 0.78 0.52
N PRO A 62 -17.50 -0.56 0.45
CA PRO A 62 -16.68 -1.30 -0.51
C PRO A 62 -17.04 -0.97 -1.95
N ASP A 63 -16.04 -0.84 -2.81
CA ASP A 63 -16.20 -0.69 -4.26
C ASP A 63 -15.93 -2.05 -4.93
N PRO A 64 -16.83 -2.60 -5.77
CA PRO A 64 -16.60 -3.86 -6.48
C PRO A 64 -15.34 -3.90 -7.36
N ALA A 65 -14.83 -2.75 -7.82
CA ALA A 65 -13.58 -2.66 -8.57
C ALA A 65 -12.33 -2.65 -7.66
N CYS A 66 -12.52 -2.42 -6.36
CA CYS A 66 -11.50 -2.40 -5.33
C CYS A 66 -11.87 -3.45 -4.27
N ASP A 67 -11.56 -4.72 -4.54
CA ASP A 67 -11.98 -5.90 -3.78
C ASP A 67 -10.81 -6.62 -3.06
N LEU A 68 -9.65 -5.97 -2.94
CA LEU A 68 -8.52 -6.48 -2.15
C LEU A 68 -8.67 -6.13 -0.66
N ASP A 69 -7.78 -6.66 0.18
CA ASP A 69 -7.72 -6.28 1.60
C ASP A 69 -6.99 -4.93 1.76
N TYR A 70 -7.76 -3.85 1.90
CA TYR A 70 -7.25 -2.49 2.06
C TYR A 70 -6.92 -2.08 3.52
N VAL A 71 -6.88 -3.04 4.46
CA VAL A 71 -6.66 -2.78 5.89
C VAL A 71 -7.58 -1.66 6.42
N PRO A 72 -8.92 -1.85 6.38
CA PRO A 72 -9.86 -0.75 6.60
C PRO A 72 -9.89 -0.30 8.07
N ASN A 73 -9.73 1.02 8.28
CA ASN A 73 -9.96 1.78 9.52
C ASN A 73 -9.09 1.46 10.73
N GLN A 74 -8.62 0.23 10.93
CA GLN A 74 -7.84 -0.17 12.09
C GLN A 74 -6.50 -0.78 11.68
N ALA A 75 -5.43 -0.33 12.35
CA ALA A 75 -4.11 -0.91 12.17
C ALA A 75 -4.13 -2.40 12.55
N ARG A 76 -3.37 -3.22 11.83
CA ARG A 76 -3.37 -4.67 12.03
C ARG A 76 -1.95 -5.20 12.24
N PRO A 77 -1.64 -5.86 13.38
CA PRO A 77 -0.36 -6.53 13.55
C PRO A 77 -0.17 -7.62 12.48
N ALA A 78 1.03 -7.68 11.89
CA ALA A 78 1.37 -8.71 10.91
C ALA A 78 2.89 -8.93 10.87
N LYS A 79 3.31 -10.18 10.64
CA LYS A 79 4.71 -10.46 10.33
C LYS A 79 4.99 -10.03 8.88
N ILE A 80 5.63 -8.88 8.71
CA ILE A 80 5.95 -8.31 7.40
C ILE A 80 7.44 -8.55 7.13
N ALA A 81 7.75 -9.30 6.07
CA ALA A 81 9.12 -9.54 5.60
C ALA A 81 9.52 -8.58 4.48
N THR A 82 8.56 -8.23 3.62
CA THR A 82 8.73 -7.38 2.45
C THR A 82 7.54 -6.43 2.32
N ALA A 83 7.81 -5.19 1.94
CA ALA A 83 6.81 -4.16 1.66
C ALA A 83 7.05 -3.56 0.28
N MET A 84 5.97 -3.31 -0.45
CA MET A 84 5.97 -2.66 -1.77
C MET A 84 5.34 -1.27 -1.63
N LYS A 85 5.97 -0.28 -2.25
CA LYS A 85 5.51 1.12 -2.28
C LYS A 85 5.32 1.55 -3.73
N ASN A 86 4.11 1.97 -4.10
CA ASN A 86 3.78 2.44 -5.46
C ASN A 86 3.63 3.97 -5.54
N SER A 87 4.13 4.54 -6.63
CA SER A 87 3.95 5.95 -7.00
C SER A 87 3.51 6.02 -8.47
N PHE A 88 2.23 6.31 -8.72
CA PHE A 88 1.69 6.50 -10.06
C PHE A 88 1.23 7.94 -10.21
N GLY A 89 2.03 8.74 -10.90
CA GLY A 89 1.86 10.19 -11.03
C GLY A 89 1.39 10.63 -12.42
N PHE A 90 1.04 11.91 -12.53
CA PHE A 90 0.74 12.54 -13.81
C PHE A 90 1.89 12.41 -14.81
N GLY A 91 1.59 12.48 -16.11
CA GLY A 91 2.58 12.28 -17.17
C GLY A 91 2.96 10.82 -17.44
N GLY A 92 2.25 9.87 -16.83
CA GLY A 92 2.51 8.43 -17.00
C GLY A 92 3.74 7.95 -16.23
N HIS A 93 4.17 8.69 -15.20
CA HIS A 93 5.29 8.32 -14.36
C HIS A 93 4.88 7.26 -13.34
N ASN A 94 5.36 6.04 -13.53
CA ASN A 94 5.10 4.91 -12.63
C ASN A 94 6.40 4.42 -12.00
N ALA A 95 6.48 4.42 -10.67
CA ALA A 95 7.64 3.93 -9.93
C ALA A 95 7.20 3.08 -8.74
N THR A 96 7.89 1.96 -8.54
CA THR A 96 7.67 1.04 -7.42
C THR A 96 8.99 0.78 -6.71
N LEU A 97 8.96 0.82 -5.38
CA LEU A 97 10.09 0.47 -4.52
C LEU A 97 9.72 -0.75 -3.65
N ILE A 98 10.69 -1.66 -3.48
CA ILE A 98 10.55 -2.83 -2.60
C ILE A 98 11.54 -2.70 -1.45
N PHE A 99 11.04 -2.86 -0.23
CA PHE A 99 11.83 -2.89 0.99
C PHE A 99 11.71 -4.27 1.61
N SER A 100 12.82 -4.85 2.05
CA SER A 100 12.82 -6.11 2.79
C SER A 100 13.63 -5.96 4.06
N LYS A 101 13.28 -6.72 5.10
CA LYS A 101 14.14 -6.81 6.28
C LYS A 101 15.52 -7.34 5.87
N PRO A 102 16.61 -6.83 6.47
CA PRO A 102 17.92 -7.43 6.30
C PRO A 102 17.87 -8.91 6.66
N VAL A 103 18.57 -9.73 5.88
CA VAL A 103 18.83 -11.13 6.23
C VAL A 103 20.03 -11.09 7.17
N GLU A 104 19.87 -11.60 8.39
CA GLU A 104 21.00 -11.89 9.29
C GLU A 104 21.80 -13.09 8.80
#